data_AF-A0A662DMI3-F1
#
_entry.id   AF-A0A662DMI3-F1
#
_cell.length_a   1.000
_cell.length_b   1.000
_cell.length_c   1.000
_cell.angle_alpha   90.00
_cell.angle_beta   90.00
_cell.angle_gamma   90.00
#
_symmetry.space_group_name_H-M   'P 1'
#
loop_
_entity.id
_entity.type
_entity.pdbx_description
1 polymer ?
#
loop_
_entity_poly.entity_id
_entity_poly.type
_entity_poly.pdbx_seq_one_letter_code
_entity_poly.pdbx_strand_id
1 'polypeptide(L)' 'ELVRLLWWVVHEGQEFCRPLHYAPLPEDVVKKAENIIKQVTYNGIFLLKNR' A
#
# COMPACT_ATOMS: atom_id res chain seq x y z
N GLU A 1 -10.12 6.33 -5.59
CA GLU A 1 -9.00 5.73 -6.36
C GLU A 1 -7.66 5.75 -5.63
N LEU A 2 -7.15 6.89 -5.13
CA LEU A 2 -5.79 6.99 -4.57
C LEU A 2 -5.45 5.93 -3.49
N VAL A 3 -6.30 5.73 -2.48
CA VAL A 3 -6.02 4.78 -1.40
C VAL A 3 -5.90 3.34 -1.91
N ARG A 4 -6.67 2.99 -2.95
CA ARG A 4 -6.56 1.69 -3.62
C ARG A 4 -5.27 1.58 -4.42
N LEU A 5 -4.84 2.65 -5.08
CA LEU A 5 -3.55 2.70 -5.78
C LEU A 5 -2.39 2.50 -4.80
N LEU A 6 -2.39 3.20 -3.65
CA LEU A 6 -1.35 3.05 -2.62
C LEU A 6 -1.30 1.61 -2.10
N TRP A 7 -2.46 1.00 -1.85
CA TRP A 7 -2.55 -0.41 -1.47
C TRP A 7 -1.91 -1.30 -2.55
N TRP A 8 -2.32 -1.12 -3.81
CA TRP A 8 -1.79 -1.91 -4.92
C TRP A 8 -0.27 -1.74 -5.08
N VAL A 9 0.26 -0.51 -4.99
CA VAL A 9 1.71 -0.24 -5.12
C VAL A 9 2.52 -0.98 -4.05
N VAL A 10 1.99 -1.05 -2.82
CA VAL A 10 2.65 -1.73 -1.69
C VAL A 10 2.50 -3.26 -1.75
N HIS A 11 1.56 -3.78 -2.54
CA HIS A 11 1.35 -5.21 -2.74
C HIS A 11 1.78 -5.65 -4.14
N GLU A 12 0.84 -5.70 -5.09
CA GLU A 12 1.06 -6.25 -6.42
C GLU A 12 2.06 -5.43 -7.23
N GLY A 13 2.07 -4.11 -7.08
CA GLY A 13 2.97 -3.21 -7.79
C GLY A 13 4.45 -3.47 -7.54
N GLN A 14 4.81 -4.17 -6.46
CA GLN A 14 6.19 -4.56 -6.19
C GLN A 14 6.74 -5.61 -7.17
N GLU A 15 5.89 -6.32 -7.90
CA GLU A 15 6.32 -7.28 -8.93
C GLU A 15 7.14 -6.61 -10.04
N PHE A 16 6.86 -5.32 -10.31
CA PHE A 16 7.55 -4.52 -11.32
C PHE A 16 8.90 -3.97 -10.84
N CYS A 17 9.23 -4.06 -9.53
CA CYS A 17 10.50 -3.54 -9.01
C CYS A 17 11.69 -4.30 -9.61
N ARG A 18 11.65 -5.64 -9.65
CA ARG A 18 12.79 -6.46 -10.10
C ARG A 18 13.14 -6.26 -11.58
N PRO A 19 12.18 -6.30 -12.53
CA PRO A 19 12.48 -6.04 -13.95
C PRO A 19 13.01 -4.63 -14.21
N LEU A 20 12.67 -3.67 -13.33
CA LEU A 20 13.11 -2.27 -13.41
C LEU A 20 14.35 -1.97 -12.55
N HIS A 21 15.00 -3.00 -11.98
CA HIS A 21 16.18 -2.87 -11.12
C HIS A 21 15.98 -2.05 -9.83
N TYR A 22 14.74 -1.97 -9.32
CA TYR A 22 14.43 -1.43 -7.99
C TYR A 22 14.35 -2.54 -6.95
N ALA A 23 14.71 -2.22 -5.71
CA ALA A 23 14.53 -3.11 -4.58
C ALA A 23 13.05 -3.10 -4.13
N PRO A 24 12.39 -4.27 -3.96
CA PRO A 24 11.09 -4.33 -3.31
C PRO A 24 11.21 -3.95 -1.83
N LEU A 25 10.11 -3.49 -1.26
CA LEU A 25 9.96 -3.26 0.17
C LEU A 25 10.10 -4.58 0.95
N PRO A 26 10.88 -4.59 2.05
CA PRO A 26 10.87 -5.69 3.00
C PRO A 26 9.48 -5.92 3.62
N GLU A 27 9.20 -7.15 4.04
CA GLU A 27 7.88 -7.54 4.58
C GLU A 27 7.47 -6.72 5.82
N ASP A 28 8.41 -6.38 6.70
CA ASP A 28 8.14 -5.56 7.88
C ASP A 28 7.77 -4.11 7.50
N VAL A 29 8.31 -3.60 6.39
CA VAL A 29 7.99 -2.28 5.84
C VAL A 29 6.62 -2.29 5.15
N VAL A 30 6.27 -3.37 4.44
CA VAL A 30 4.92 -3.59 3.90
C VAL A 30 3.87 -3.52 5.02
N LYS A 31 4.10 -4.23 6.13
CA LYS A 31 3.19 -4.21 7.30
C LYS A 31 3.04 -2.80 7.91
N LYS A 32 4.14 -2.04 7.99
CA LYS A 32 4.09 -0.64 8.45
C LYS A 32 3.25 0.23 7.50
N ALA A 33 3.45 0.08 6.18
CA ALA A 33 2.68 0.80 5.18
C ALA A 33 1.19 0.42 5.19
N GLU A 34 0.84 -0.86 5.34
CA GLU A 34 -0.55 -1.30 5.51
C GLU A 34 -1.23 -0.60 6.68
N ASN A 35 -0.56 -0.54 7.83
CA ASN A 35 -1.09 0.11 9.03
C ASN A 35 -1.37 1.60 8.78
N ILE A 36 -0.49 2.29 8.06
CA ILE A 36 -0.67 3.71 7.71
C ILE A 36 -1.81 3.88 6.70
N ILE A 37 -1.84 3.07 5.64
CA ILE A 37 -2.85 3.18 4.57
C ILE A 37 -4.26 2.91 5.12
N LYS A 38 -4.41 1.95 6.04
CA LYS A 38 -5.69 1.65 6.72
C LYS A 38 -6.23 2.83 7.54
N GLN A 39 -5.38 3.77 7.97
CA GLN A 39 -5.78 4.97 8.72
C GLN A 39 -6.18 6.14 7.81
N VAL A 40 -6.10 6.01 6.49
CA VAL A 40 -6.50 7.11 5.59
C VAL A 40 -8.01 7.34 5.70
N THR A 41 -8.36 8.57 6.08
CA THR A 41 -9.75 9.03 6.20
C THR A 41 -10.04 10.20 5.27
N TYR A 42 -11.30 10.35 4.90
CA TYR A 42 -11.82 11.54 4.23
C TYR A 42 -13.20 11.85 4.81
N ASN A 43 -13.40 13.10 5.25
CA ASN A 43 -14.59 13.52 5.99
C ASN A 43 -14.92 12.61 7.18
N GLY A 44 -13.88 12.17 7.91
CA GLY A 44 -14.02 11.30 9.09
C GLY A 44 -14.33 9.83 8.79
N ILE A 45 -14.40 9.44 7.51
CA ILE A 45 -14.71 8.07 7.09
C ILE A 45 -13.44 7.39 6.59
N PHE A 46 -13.17 6.18 7.08
CA PHE A 46 -12.08 5.34 6.57
C PHE A 46 -12.33 4.93 5.12
N LEU A 47 -11.33 5.15 4.27
CA LEU A 47 -11.45 4.91 2.83
C LEU A 47 -11.11 3.49 2.41
N LEU A 48 -10.38 2.75 3.23
CA LEU A 48 -10.14 1.31 3.05
C LEU A 48 -11.11 0.55 3.97
N LYS A 49 -11.99 -0.27 3.38
CA LYS A 49 -12.85 -1.15 4.17
C LYS A 49 -12.00 -2.31 4.70
N ASN A 50 -12.09 -2.61 5.99
CA ASN A 50 -11.54 -3.84 6.56
C ASN A 50 -12.24 -5.01 5.83
N ARG A 51 -11.50 -5.72 4.96
CA ARG A 51 -11.93 -7.04 4.47
C ARG A 51 -11.57 -8.09 5.48
#